data_AF-A0A392QLA0-F1
#
_entry.id   AF-A0A392QLA0-F1
#
_cell.length_a   1.000
_cell.length_b   1.000
_cell.length_c   1.000
_cell.angle_alpha   90.00
_cell.angle_beta   90.00
_cell.angle_gamma   90.00
#
_symmetry.space_group_name_H-M   'P 1'
#
loop_
_entity.id
_entity.type
_entity.pdbx_description
1 polymer ?
#
loop_
_entity_poly.entity_id
_entity_poly.type
_entity_poly.pdbx_seq_one_letter_code
_entity_poly.pdbx_strand_id
1 'polypeptide(L)'
;MSDNARLKEIQEKITNNVQLQLKKFMDAMEIRDRDHASRIDNIEMGNEGRLNRIETAVESLLTRAVEIQRDEENSRRHQAPFHTRSVKLEFPRFDGTHAIEWIFKAEQFFEYYNTPDEDRLTIAAVHLDQKVVPWYQMMQRTNPFQSWQLFARAIEVDFGPSCYDCPRATLFKLTQK
;
A
#
# COMPACT_ATOMS: atom_id res chain seq x y z
N MET A 1 -9.60 -73.80 50.05
CA MET A 1 -8.25 -73.29 49.73
C MET A 1 -8.02 -73.04 48.23
N SER A 2 -8.70 -73.73 47.32
CA SER A 2 -8.53 -73.60 45.86
C SER A 2 -9.02 -72.26 45.27
N ASP A 3 -10.15 -71.73 45.76
CA ASP A 3 -10.79 -70.55 45.14
C ASP A 3 -10.04 -69.23 45.39
N ASN A 4 -9.36 -69.09 46.52
CA ASN A 4 -8.55 -67.92 46.84
C ASN A 4 -7.31 -67.83 45.94
N ALA A 5 -6.70 -68.97 45.58
CA ALA A 5 -5.57 -69.02 44.66
C ALA A 5 -5.98 -68.60 43.24
N ARG A 6 -7.14 -69.05 42.75
CA ARG A 6 -7.69 -68.64 41.45
C ARG A 6 -8.01 -67.15 41.40
N LEU A 7 -8.58 -66.60 42.48
CA LEU A 7 -8.88 -65.17 42.55
C LEU A 7 -7.61 -64.31 42.48
N LYS A 8 -6.54 -64.72 43.20
CA LYS A 8 -5.24 -64.04 43.14
C LYS A 8 -4.63 -64.09 41.73
N GLU A 9 -4.70 -65.24 41.06
CA GLU A 9 -4.19 -65.38 39.69
C GLU A 9 -4.93 -64.48 38.69
N ILE A 10 -6.26 -64.38 38.83
CA ILE A 10 -7.08 -63.47 38.00
C ILE A 10 -6.71 -62.01 38.29
N GLN A 11 -6.56 -61.65 39.56
CA GLN A 11 -6.22 -60.29 39.96
C GLN A 11 -4.83 -59.90 39.45
N GLU A 12 -3.85 -60.81 39.53
CA GLU A 12 -2.50 -60.62 38.99
C GLU A 12 -2.50 -60.47 37.46
N LYS A 13 -3.29 -61.27 36.73
CA LYS A 13 -3.46 -61.12 35.27
C LYS A 13 -4.05 -59.77 34.90
N ILE A 14 -5.05 -59.29 35.66
CA ILE A 14 -5.65 -57.98 35.45
C ILE A 14 -4.62 -56.88 35.71
N THR A 15 -3.89 -56.95 36.83
CA THR A 15 -2.85 -55.95 37.16
C THR A 15 -1.75 -55.92 36.10
N ASN A 16 -1.25 -57.07 35.66
CA ASN A 16 -0.24 -57.17 34.62
C ASN A 16 -0.73 -56.64 33.27
N ASN A 17 -1.99 -56.92 32.90
CA ASN A 17 -2.58 -56.39 31.68
C ASN A 17 -2.72 -54.86 31.73
N VAL A 18 -3.20 -54.30 32.84
CA VAL A 18 -3.33 -52.85 33.04
C VAL A 18 -1.96 -52.18 32.99
N GLN A 19 -0.94 -52.74 33.67
CA GLN A 19 0.43 -52.23 33.62
C GLN A 19 1.02 -52.28 32.20
N LEU A 20 0.76 -53.36 31.45
CA LEU A 20 1.22 -53.49 30.08
C LEU A 20 0.56 -52.47 29.15
N GLN A 21 -0.73 -52.20 29.31
CA GLN A 21 -1.45 -51.18 28.55
C GLN A 21 -0.92 -49.77 28.87
N LEU A 22 -0.71 -49.46 30.16
CA LEU A 22 -0.10 -48.20 30.60
C LEU A 22 1.29 -48.02 30.01
N LYS A 23 2.13 -49.07 30.05
CA LYS A 23 3.47 -49.03 29.45
C LYS A 23 3.43 -48.73 27.95
N LYS A 24 2.58 -49.46 27.20
CA LYS A 24 2.40 -49.22 25.76
C LYS A 24 1.91 -47.80 25.45
N PHE A 25 1.02 -47.26 26.28
CA PHE A 25 0.54 -45.89 26.13
C PHE A 25 1.65 -44.86 26.39
N MET A 26 2.45 -45.03 27.45
CA MET A 26 3.58 -44.15 27.75
C MET A 26 4.65 -44.21 26.65
N ASP A 27 5.02 -45.40 26.17
CA ASP A 27 5.99 -45.56 25.08
C ASP A 27 5.50 -44.85 23.80
N ALA A 28 4.20 -44.98 23.47
CA ALA A 28 3.60 -44.30 22.31
C ALA A 28 3.50 -42.78 22.48
N MET A 29 3.35 -42.28 23.71
CA MET A 29 3.37 -40.85 24.01
C MET A 29 4.80 -40.30 23.85
N GLU A 30 5.80 -40.99 24.38
CA GLU A 30 7.19 -40.57 24.32
C GLU A 30 7.72 -40.51 22.86
N ILE A 31 7.33 -41.46 22.02
CA ILE A 31 7.65 -41.44 20.59
C ILE A 31 7.01 -40.22 19.90
N ARG A 32 5.75 -39.92 20.22
CA ARG A 32 5.03 -38.80 19.63
C ARG A 32 5.59 -37.46 20.06
N ASP A 33 5.93 -37.31 21.34
CA ASP A 33 6.54 -36.10 21.87
C ASP A 33 7.92 -35.85 21.24
N ARG A 34 8.70 -36.92 21.04
CA ARG A 34 9.99 -36.85 20.33
C ARG A 34 9.83 -36.45 18.86
N ASP A 35 8.83 -36.99 18.16
CA ASP A 35 8.51 -36.60 16.78
C ASP A 35 8.06 -35.14 16.70
N HIS A 36 7.16 -34.72 17.60
CA HIS A 36 6.70 -33.34 17.67
C HIS A 36 7.84 -32.36 17.94
N ALA A 37 8.74 -32.67 18.88
CA ALA A 37 9.92 -31.84 19.16
C ALA A 37 10.81 -31.72 17.91
N SER A 38 11.09 -32.85 17.25
CA SER A 38 11.89 -32.88 16.03
C SER A 38 11.24 -32.08 14.88
N ARG A 39 9.91 -32.08 14.76
CA ARG A 39 9.19 -31.31 13.75
C ARG A 39 9.24 -29.81 14.04
N ILE A 40 9.20 -29.41 15.31
CA ILE A 40 9.32 -28.01 15.72
C ILE A 40 10.73 -27.49 15.39
N ASP A 41 11.78 -28.22 15.75
CA ASP A 41 13.17 -27.83 15.47
C ASP A 41 13.42 -27.64 13.97
N ASN A 42 12.89 -28.55 13.14
CA ASN A 42 13.01 -28.45 11.68
C ASN A 42 12.30 -27.22 11.11
N ILE A 43 11.15 -26.83 11.68
CA ILE A 43 10.40 -25.63 11.27
C ILE A 43 11.14 -24.37 11.72
N GLU A 44 11.66 -24.32 12.95
CA GLU A 44 12.42 -23.18 13.47
C GLU A 44 13.69 -22.95 12.64
N MET A 45 14.48 -23.99 12.40
CA MET A 45 15.69 -23.91 11.59
C MET A 45 15.38 -23.45 10.15
N GLY A 46 14.27 -23.93 9.57
CA GLY A 46 13.82 -23.49 8.24
C GLY A 46 13.36 -22.03 8.20
N ASN A 47 12.83 -21.51 9.32
CA ASN A 47 12.35 -20.13 9.42
C ASN A 47 13.46 -19.13 9.72
N GLU A 48 14.45 -19.49 10.53
CA GLU A 48 15.58 -18.62 10.89
C GLU A 48 16.35 -18.16 9.64
N GLY A 49 16.70 -19.10 8.75
CA GLY A 49 17.37 -18.77 7.50
C GLY A 49 16.54 -17.89 6.56
N ARG A 50 15.21 -18.01 6.61
CA ARG A 50 14.30 -17.17 5.82
C ARG A 50 14.18 -15.77 6.40
N LEU A 51 14.10 -15.66 7.73
CA LEU A 51 14.04 -14.38 8.45
C LEU A 51 15.29 -13.53 8.20
N ASN A 52 16.48 -14.12 8.34
CA ASN A 52 17.75 -13.40 8.10
C ASN A 52 17.86 -12.86 6.66
N ARG A 53 17.36 -13.61 5.67
CA ARG A 53 17.31 -13.15 4.27
C ARG A 53 16.33 -12.00 4.08
N ILE A 54 15.17 -12.05 4.74
CA ILE A 54 14.19 -10.96 4.70
C ILE A 54 14.78 -9.70 5.35
N GLU A 55 15.40 -9.84 6.51
CA GLU A 55 16.06 -8.74 7.21
C GLU A 55 17.12 -8.07 6.33
N THR A 56 18.03 -8.85 5.73
CA THR A 56 19.04 -8.33 4.81
C THR A 56 18.42 -7.65 3.59
N ALA A 57 17.35 -8.21 3.03
CA ALA A 57 16.66 -7.61 1.89
C ALA A 57 15.99 -6.28 2.26
N VAL A 58 15.39 -6.19 3.46
CA VAL A 58 14.76 -4.96 3.96
C VAL A 58 15.80 -3.88 4.22
N GLU A 59 16.94 -4.21 4.85
CA GLU A 59 18.03 -3.26 5.07
C GLU A 59 18.59 -2.70 3.76
N SER A 60 18.75 -3.56 2.76
CA SER A 60 19.19 -3.17 1.42
C SER A 60 18.18 -2.22 0.75
N LEU A 61 16.87 -2.53 0.85
CA LEU A 61 15.81 -1.67 0.32
C LEU A 61 15.74 -0.31 1.03
N LEU A 62 15.91 -0.27 2.35
CA LEU A 62 15.96 0.97 3.11
C LEU A 62 17.16 1.82 2.71
N THR A 63 18.33 1.21 2.57
CA THR A 63 19.55 1.90 2.13
C THR A 63 19.37 2.49 0.72
N ARG A 64 18.82 1.69 -0.20
CA ARG A 64 18.50 2.12 -1.57
C ARG A 64 17.50 3.28 -1.61
N ALA A 65 16.48 3.26 -0.76
CA ALA A 65 15.48 4.33 -0.71
C ALA A 65 16.10 5.67 -0.25
N VAL A 66 17.04 5.63 0.70
CA VAL A 66 17.78 6.82 1.16
C VAL A 66 18.71 7.35 0.07
N GLU A 67 19.37 6.48 -0.71
CA GLU A 67 20.19 6.88 -1.85
C GLU A 67 19.36 7.56 -2.95
N ILE A 68 18.20 6.99 -3.31
CA ILE A 68 17.29 7.56 -4.32
C ILE A 68 16.81 8.96 -3.91
N GLN A 69 16.42 9.15 -2.64
CA GLN A 69 16.02 10.47 -2.14
C GLN A 69 17.16 11.50 -2.23
N ARG A 70 18.39 11.10 -1.91
CA ARG A 70 19.56 11.99 -2.02
C ARG A 70 19.89 12.32 -3.46
N ASP A 71 19.80 11.38 -4.39
CA ASP A 71 20.07 11.61 -5.81
C ASP A 71 19.00 12.49 -6.46
N GLU A 72 17.72 12.35 -6.08
CA GLU A 72 16.66 13.27 -6.53
C GLU A 72 16.86 14.69 -5.99
N GLU A 73 17.19 14.83 -4.71
CA GLU A 73 17.44 16.14 -4.11
C GLU A 73 18.71 16.79 -4.71
N ASN A 74 19.76 16.01 -4.96
CA ASN A 74 21.00 16.52 -5.54
C ASN A 74 20.83 16.86 -7.03
N SER A 75 20.03 16.10 -7.79
CA SER A 75 19.70 16.40 -9.19
C SER A 75 18.86 17.68 -9.32
N ARG A 76 17.95 17.95 -8.37
CA ARG A 76 17.24 19.24 -8.28
C ARG A 76 18.16 20.41 -7.96
N ARG A 77 19.20 20.20 -7.14
CA ARG A 77 20.21 21.22 -6.82
C ARG A 77 21.22 21.47 -7.96
N HIS A 78 21.45 20.50 -8.83
CA HIS A 78 22.45 20.55 -9.91
C HIS A 78 21.88 20.88 -11.30
N GLN A 79 20.58 21.12 -11.43
CA GLN A 79 20.07 21.84 -12.59
C GLN A 79 20.57 23.30 -12.50
N ALA A 80 21.70 23.57 -13.15
CA ALA A 80 22.06 24.93 -13.49
C ALA A 80 20.84 25.56 -14.18
N PRO A 81 20.29 26.66 -13.65
CA PRO A 81 19.07 27.23 -14.19
C PRO A 81 19.33 27.53 -15.67
N PHE A 82 18.52 26.95 -16.55
CA PHE A 82 18.41 27.40 -17.93
C PHE A 82 18.14 28.90 -17.87
N HIS A 83 19.18 29.71 -18.04
CA HIS A 83 19.13 31.16 -17.89
C HIS A 83 18.58 31.76 -19.19
N THR A 84 17.43 31.28 -19.65
CA THR A 84 16.53 32.10 -20.44
C THR A 84 15.88 33.04 -19.44
N ARG A 85 15.94 34.35 -19.69
CA ARG A 85 15.34 35.41 -18.87
C ARG A 85 14.03 34.89 -18.24
N SER A 86 13.96 34.81 -16.91
CA SER A 86 12.85 34.20 -16.16
C SER A 86 11.52 34.65 -16.75
N VAL A 87 10.85 33.78 -17.50
CA VAL A 87 9.51 34.08 -18.01
C VAL A 87 8.60 34.04 -16.80
N LYS A 88 7.96 35.17 -16.49
CA LYS A 88 6.93 35.21 -15.47
C LYS A 88 5.68 34.58 -16.06
N LEU A 89 5.46 33.30 -15.76
CA LEU A 89 4.22 32.62 -16.08
C LEU A 89 3.16 33.08 -15.08
N GLU A 90 1.94 33.31 -15.56
CA GLU A 90 0.78 33.48 -14.69
C GLU A 90 0.17 32.10 -14.41
N PHE A 91 -0.28 31.88 -13.17
CA PHE A 91 -0.96 30.64 -12.83
C PHE A 91 -2.31 30.57 -13.58
N PRO A 92 -2.63 29.43 -14.23
CA PRO A 92 -3.85 29.33 -15.04
C PRO A 92 -5.10 29.42 -14.15
N ARG A 93 -6.09 30.21 -14.57
CA ARG A 93 -7.42 30.26 -13.91
C ARG A 93 -8.29 29.10 -14.34
N PHE A 94 -9.18 28.65 -13.44
CA PHE A 94 -10.10 27.56 -13.70
C PHE A 94 -11.55 27.95 -13.49
N ASP A 95 -12.33 27.95 -14.56
CA ASP A 95 -13.76 28.25 -14.56
C ASP A 95 -14.65 26.99 -14.61
N GLY A 96 -14.03 25.80 -14.59
CA GLY A 96 -14.75 24.53 -14.66
C GLY A 96 -14.97 24.03 -16.09
N THR A 97 -14.15 24.51 -17.04
CA THR A 97 -14.05 23.98 -18.40
C THR A 97 -12.64 23.46 -18.66
N HIS A 98 -12.49 22.51 -19.60
CA HIS A 98 -11.19 21.98 -20.01
C HIS A 98 -10.32 21.46 -18.84
N ALA A 99 -10.93 20.77 -17.87
CA ALA A 99 -10.28 20.36 -16.62
C ALA A 99 -8.93 19.66 -16.80
N ILE A 100 -8.82 18.74 -17.76
CA ILE A 100 -7.57 18.01 -18.04
C ILE A 100 -6.46 18.96 -18.52
N GLU A 101 -6.80 19.90 -19.39
CA GLU A 101 -5.85 20.89 -19.89
C GLU A 101 -5.41 21.85 -18.78
N TRP A 102 -6.34 22.25 -17.91
CA TRP A 102 -6.03 23.10 -16.77
C TRP A 102 -5.12 22.40 -15.75
N ILE A 103 -5.42 21.14 -15.39
CA ILE A 103 -4.58 20.34 -14.50
C ILE A 103 -3.16 20.24 -15.08
N PHE A 104 -3.03 19.91 -16.36
CA PHE A 104 -1.74 19.82 -17.03
C PHE A 104 -0.97 21.15 -16.96
N LYS A 105 -1.61 22.29 -17.26
CA LYS A 105 -0.98 23.61 -17.17
C LYS A 105 -0.56 23.96 -15.74
N ALA A 106 -1.36 23.61 -14.74
CA ALA A 106 -1.04 23.83 -13.33
C ALA A 106 0.18 22.99 -12.91
N GLU A 107 0.26 21.72 -13.32
CA GLU A 107 1.40 20.85 -13.03
C GLU A 107 2.69 21.39 -13.66
N GLN A 108 2.63 21.83 -14.91
CA GLN A 108 3.78 22.45 -15.58
C GLN A 108 4.23 23.75 -14.90
N PHE A 109 3.29 24.56 -14.40
CA PHE A 109 3.63 25.73 -13.60
C PHE A 109 4.37 25.35 -12.31
N PHE A 110 3.85 24.37 -11.58
CA PHE A 110 4.46 23.94 -10.31
C PHE A 110 5.84 23.32 -10.51
N GLU A 111 6.02 22.55 -11.59
CA GLU A 111 7.33 22.00 -11.96
C GLU A 111 8.33 23.10 -12.32
N TYR A 112 7.92 24.07 -13.16
CA TYR A 112 8.77 25.18 -13.58
C TYR A 112 9.27 26.02 -12.39
N TYR A 113 8.41 26.29 -11.41
CA TYR A 113 8.78 27.06 -10.22
C TYR A 113 9.28 26.22 -9.04
N ASN A 114 9.41 24.90 -9.18
CA ASN A 114 9.69 23.97 -8.08
C ASN A 114 8.79 24.23 -6.86
N THR A 115 7.49 24.41 -7.10
CA THR A 115 6.51 24.75 -6.05
C THR A 115 6.35 23.60 -5.05
N PRO A 116 6.57 23.82 -3.74
CA PRO A 116 6.36 22.83 -2.70
C PRO A 116 4.92 22.31 -2.68
N ASP A 117 4.73 21.02 -2.41
CA ASP A 117 3.42 20.37 -2.41
C ASP A 117 2.41 21.03 -1.46
N GLU A 118 2.88 21.55 -0.33
CA GLU A 118 2.08 22.28 0.67
C GLU A 118 1.48 23.59 0.12
N ASP A 119 2.17 24.23 -0.83
CA ASP A 119 1.74 25.51 -1.40
C ASP A 119 0.83 25.34 -2.61
N ARG A 120 0.93 24.20 -3.33
CA ARG A 120 0.20 23.96 -4.59
C ARG A 120 -1.31 24.12 -4.43
N LEU A 121 -1.87 23.53 -3.37
CA LEU A 121 -3.30 23.58 -3.12
C LEU A 121 -3.77 25.02 -2.84
N THR A 122 -3.00 25.76 -2.04
CA THR A 122 -3.28 27.16 -1.71
C THR A 122 -3.24 28.04 -2.95
N ILE A 123 -2.21 27.90 -3.78
CA ILE A 123 -2.06 28.65 -5.03
C ILE A 123 -3.23 28.35 -5.98
N ALA A 124 -3.56 27.08 -6.18
CA ALA A 124 -4.62 26.67 -7.07
C ALA A 124 -6.00 27.17 -6.60
N ALA A 125 -6.28 27.11 -5.29
CA ALA A 125 -7.56 27.54 -4.71
C ALA A 125 -7.87 29.02 -4.97
N VAL A 126 -6.85 29.89 -4.96
CA VAL A 126 -7.01 31.33 -5.22
C VAL A 126 -7.28 31.64 -6.69
N HIS A 127 -7.00 30.71 -7.60
CA HIS A 127 -7.20 30.87 -9.05
C HIS A 127 -8.42 30.11 -9.58
N LEU A 128 -9.31 29.69 -8.69
CA LEU A 128 -10.63 29.15 -9.06
C LEU A 128 -11.59 30.30 -9.34
N ASP A 129 -12.38 30.15 -10.41
CA ASP A 129 -13.32 31.15 -10.89
C ASP A 129 -14.73 30.55 -11.06
N GLN A 130 -15.71 31.46 -11.20
CA GLN A 130 -17.09 31.15 -11.59
C GLN A 130 -17.72 30.02 -10.75
N LYS A 131 -18.27 29.00 -11.41
CA LYS A 131 -19.00 27.87 -10.82
C LYS A 131 -18.12 26.96 -9.96
N VAL A 132 -16.80 27.03 -10.10
CA VAL A 132 -15.87 26.17 -9.34
C VAL A 132 -15.70 26.66 -7.90
N VAL A 133 -15.74 27.97 -7.68
CA VAL A 133 -15.60 28.58 -6.34
C VAL A 133 -16.64 28.02 -5.34
N PRO A 134 -17.96 28.06 -5.60
CA PRO A 134 -18.93 27.51 -4.66
C PRO A 134 -18.80 25.99 -4.48
N TRP A 135 -18.42 25.26 -5.54
CA TRP A 135 -18.13 23.82 -5.45
C TRP A 135 -16.96 23.54 -4.50
N TYR A 136 -15.85 24.27 -4.64
CA TYR A 136 -14.68 24.12 -3.79
C TYR A 136 -15.01 24.44 -2.32
N GLN A 137 -15.76 25.51 -2.08
CA GLN A 137 -16.22 25.86 -0.73
C GLN A 137 -17.11 24.79 -0.10
N MET A 138 -17.92 24.07 -0.90
CA MET A 138 -18.70 22.94 -0.41
C MET A 138 -17.78 21.78 -0.03
N MET A 139 -16.83 21.40 -0.89
CA MET A 139 -15.86 20.34 -0.63
C MET A 139 -15.04 20.62 0.63
N GLN A 140 -14.59 21.85 0.83
CA GLN A 140 -13.86 22.26 2.05
C GLN A 140 -14.69 22.13 3.33
N ARG A 141 -16.02 22.13 3.27
CA ARG A 141 -16.88 21.93 4.46
C ARG A 141 -17.16 20.46 4.73
N THR A 142 -17.28 19.65 3.68
CA THR A 142 -17.66 18.23 3.80
C THR A 142 -16.45 17.33 3.95
N ASN A 143 -15.42 17.53 3.13
CA ASN A 143 -14.19 16.75 3.12
C ASN A 143 -13.02 17.58 2.54
N PRO A 144 -12.28 18.33 3.39
CA PRO A 144 -11.16 19.16 2.95
C PRO A 144 -10.10 18.36 2.19
N PHE A 145 -9.61 18.94 1.10
CA PHE A 145 -8.48 18.36 0.37
C PHE A 145 -7.19 18.49 1.19
N GLN A 146 -6.46 17.38 1.33
CA GLN A 146 -5.20 17.31 2.07
C GLN A 146 -3.96 17.43 1.16
N SER A 147 -4.14 17.32 -0.15
CA SER A 147 -3.05 17.39 -1.12
C SER A 147 -3.53 17.84 -2.49
N TRP A 148 -2.59 18.33 -3.31
CA TRP A 148 -2.84 18.65 -4.71
C TRP A 148 -3.40 17.46 -5.49
N GLN A 149 -2.87 16.25 -5.26
CA GLN A 149 -3.25 15.04 -6.00
C GLN A 149 -4.73 14.68 -5.76
N LEU A 150 -5.21 14.83 -4.52
CA LEU A 150 -6.63 14.62 -4.20
C LEU A 150 -7.51 15.68 -4.85
N PHE A 151 -7.05 16.93 -4.86
CA PHE A 151 -7.78 18.03 -5.48
C PHE A 151 -7.87 17.90 -7.01
N ALA A 152 -6.76 17.60 -7.68
CA ALA A 152 -6.71 17.38 -9.12
C ALA A 152 -7.63 16.22 -9.55
N ARG A 153 -7.61 15.11 -8.81
CA ARG A 153 -8.54 13.99 -9.04
C ARG A 153 -10.00 14.42 -8.90
N ALA A 154 -10.35 15.20 -7.89
CA ALA A 154 -11.72 15.68 -7.71
C ALA A 154 -12.15 16.59 -8.88
N ILE A 155 -11.26 17.46 -9.36
CA ILE A 155 -11.52 18.26 -10.55
C ILE A 155 -11.74 17.39 -11.79
N GLU A 156 -10.92 16.35 -11.99
CA GLU A 156 -11.07 15.42 -13.09
C GLU A 156 -12.42 14.69 -13.05
N VAL A 157 -12.88 14.29 -11.87
CA VAL A 157 -14.17 13.61 -11.71
C VAL A 157 -15.35 14.54 -11.96
N ASP A 158 -15.34 15.75 -11.39
CA ASP A 158 -16.51 16.64 -11.41
C ASP A 158 -16.56 17.57 -12.64
N PHE A 159 -15.41 17.85 -13.27
CA PHE A 159 -15.28 18.77 -14.40
C PHE A 159 -14.56 18.17 -15.61
N GLY A 160 -14.08 16.92 -15.53
CA GLY A 160 -13.49 16.22 -16.66
C GLY A 160 -14.52 15.80 -17.71
N PRO A 161 -14.06 15.38 -18.90
CA PRO A 161 -14.93 14.83 -19.93
C PRO A 161 -15.67 13.60 -19.38
N SER A 162 -16.97 13.52 -19.61
CA SER A 162 -17.71 12.30 -19.31
C SER A 162 -17.17 11.14 -20.15
N CYS A 163 -17.11 9.93 -19.59
CA CYS A 163 -16.80 8.74 -20.39
C CYS A 163 -17.83 8.49 -21.52
N TYR A 164 -18.99 9.15 -21.46
CA TYR A 164 -20.01 9.16 -22.50
C TYR A 164 -19.81 10.25 -23.57
N ASP A 165 -18.96 11.25 -23.31
CA ASP A 165 -18.55 12.25 -24.29
C ASP A 165 -17.46 11.65 -25.19
N CYS A 166 -17.86 10.68 -26.03
CA CYS A 166 -16.99 10.15 -27.08
C CYS A 166 -16.80 11.19 -28.18
N PRO A 167 -15.62 11.83 -28.35
CA PRO A 167 -15.39 12.78 -29.43
C PRO A 167 -15.57 12.12 -30.81
N ARG A 168 -15.29 10.82 -30.88
CA ARG A 168 -15.51 9.96 -32.05
C ARG A 168 -16.99 9.83 -32.43
N ALA A 169 -17.93 9.89 -31.48
CA ALA A 169 -19.36 9.86 -31.77
C ALA A 169 -19.83 11.17 -32.44
N THR A 170 -19.19 12.29 -32.12
CA THR A 170 -19.45 13.60 -32.73
C THR A 170 -18.95 13.65 -34.19
N LEU A 171 -17.86 12.94 -34.51
CA LEU A 171 -17.37 12.81 -35.88
C LEU A 171 -18.37 12.13 -36.83
N PHE A 172 -19.14 11.16 -36.34
CA PHE A 172 -20.19 10.51 -37.15
C PHE A 172 -21.39 11.42 -37.46
N LYS A 173 -21.51 12.55 -36.77
CA LYS A 173 -22.60 13.52 -36.96
C LYS A 173 -22.20 14.70 -37.87
N LEU A 174 -20.94 14.78 -38.28
CA LEU A 174 -20.48 15.75 -39.27
C LEU A 174 -20.79 15.20 -40.68
N THR A 175 -21.81 15.74 -41.32
CA THR A 175 -22.03 15.56 -42.76
C THR A 175 -21.40 16.71 -43.53
N GLN A 176 -20.54 16.38 -44.48
CA GLN A 176 -19.92 17.35 -45.38
C GLN A 176 -20.97 17.84 -46.40
N LYS A 177 -21.16 19.16 -46.48
CA LYS A 177 -21.93 19.81 -47.56
C LYS A 177 -21.04 20.05 -48.77
#